data_AF-M0MGC9-F1
#
_entry.id   AF-M0MGC9-F1
#
_cell.length_a   1.000
_cell.length_b   1.000
_cell.length_c   1.000
_cell.angle_alpha   90.00
_cell.angle_beta   90.00
_cell.angle_gamma   90.00
#
_symmetry.space_group_name_H-M   'P 1'
#
loop_
_entity.id
_entity.type
_entity.pdbx_description
1 polymer ?
#
loop_
_entity_poly.entity_id
_entity_poly.type
_entity_poly.pdbx_seq_one_letter_code
_entity_poly.pdbx_strand_id
1 'polypeptide(L)' 'MNMTVTDTPKDEGAYTLQRYNNQARSEMTLANGVPNDSWDAAIKPSDPIASVPADQTIIPESSSEMGCSL' A
#
# COMPACT_ATOMS: atom_id res chain seq x y z
N MET A 1 16.94 12.05 3.10
CA MET A 1 17.04 10.84 2.28
C MET A 1 15.95 9.90 2.72
N ASN A 2 15.08 9.47 1.80
CA ASN A 2 14.09 8.44 2.05
C ASN A 2 14.79 7.07 2.01
N MET A 3 14.38 6.14 2.85
CA MET A 3 14.84 4.75 2.76
C MET A 3 13.94 4.01 1.78
N THR A 4 14.51 3.56 0.67
CA THR A 4 13.82 2.71 -0.32
C THR A 4 14.18 1.26 -0.02
N VAL A 5 13.18 0.39 0.01
CA VAL A 5 13.39 -1.05 0.23
C VAL A 5 13.76 -1.68 -1.12
N THR A 6 14.95 -2.26 -1.21
CA THR A 6 15.46 -2.86 -2.46
C THR A 6 14.79 -4.19 -2.78
N ASP A 7 14.71 -5.12 -1.85
CA ASP A 7 13.97 -6.38 -2.08
C ASP A 7 12.53 -6.27 -1.59
N THR A 8 11.58 -6.31 -2.52
CA THR A 8 10.15 -6.28 -2.18
C THR A 8 9.37 -7.32 -2.99
N PRO A 9 8.26 -7.86 -2.45
CA PRO A 9 7.35 -8.71 -3.21
C PRO A 9 6.65 -8.01 -4.38
N LYS A 10 6.84 -6.68 -4.52
CA LYS A 10 6.24 -5.82 -5.54
C LYS A 10 7.29 -5.22 -6.49
N ASP A 11 8.39 -5.94 -6.72
CA ASP A 11 9.55 -5.50 -7.48
C ASP A 11 10.48 -4.53 -6.72
N GLU A 12 11.68 -4.31 -7.27
CA GLU A 12 12.73 -3.52 -6.64
C GLU A 12 12.30 -2.07 -6.42
N GLY A 13 12.42 -1.58 -5.19
CA GLY A 13 12.16 -0.18 -4.86
C GLY A 13 10.69 0.23 -4.76
N ALA A 14 9.75 -0.72 -4.81
CA ALA A 14 8.31 -0.42 -4.76
C ALA A 14 7.80 0.10 -3.41
N TYR A 15 8.62 0.03 -2.36
CA TYR A 15 8.32 0.60 -1.04
C TYR A 15 9.31 1.68 -0.63
N THR A 16 8.78 2.80 -0.15
CA THR A 16 9.55 3.88 0.48
C THR A 16 9.09 4.12 1.91
N LEU A 17 10.01 4.30 2.85
CA LEU A 17 9.68 4.62 4.24
C LEU A 17 9.48 6.13 4.41
N GLN A 18 8.36 6.50 5.03
CA GLN A 18 8.04 7.88 5.35
C GLN A 18 8.65 8.28 6.70
N ARG A 19 9.26 9.48 6.76
CA ARG A 19 9.98 9.93 7.96
C ARG A 19 9.10 10.59 9.02
N TYR A 20 7.93 11.10 8.65
CA TYR A 20 7.07 11.83 9.58
C TYR A 20 6.13 10.92 10.39
N ASN A 21 5.90 9.69 9.94
CA ASN A 21 5.01 8.73 10.63
C ASN A 21 5.50 7.27 10.60
N ASN A 22 6.74 7.01 10.16
CA ASN A 22 7.34 5.68 10.02
C ASN A 22 6.55 4.68 9.14
N GLN A 23 5.68 5.16 8.26
CA GLN A 23 4.82 4.29 7.46
C GLN A 23 5.45 4.00 6.10
N ALA A 24 5.43 2.74 5.66
CA ALA A 24 5.81 2.38 4.30
C ALA A 24 4.78 2.89 3.27
N ARG A 25 5.25 3.33 2.11
CA ARG A 25 4.44 3.88 1.02
C ARG A 25 4.74 3.11 -0.27
N SER A 26 3.71 2.65 -0.95
CA SER A 26 3.78 1.89 -2.21
C SER A 26 2.53 2.10 -3.04
N GLU A 27 2.59 1.85 -4.35
CA GLU A 27 1.39 1.72 -5.18
C GLU A 27 0.46 0.61 -4.65
N MET A 28 -0.85 0.84 -4.74
CA MET A 28 -1.88 -0.14 -4.38
C MET A 28 -2.83 -0.38 -5.54
N THR A 29 -3.50 -1.53 -5.54
CA THR A 29 -4.50 -1.88 -6.57
C THR A 29 -5.88 -1.97 -5.95
N LEU A 30 -6.89 -1.53 -6.69
CA LEU A 30 -8.30 -1.78 -6.41
C LEU A 30 -8.73 -3.08 -7.09
N ALA A 31 -9.46 -3.93 -6.36
CA ALA A 31 -9.99 -5.19 -6.85
C ALA A 31 -11.34 -5.49 -6.17
N ASN A 32 -12.21 -6.23 -6.85
CA ASN A 32 -13.49 -6.68 -6.28
C ASN A 32 -13.27 -7.94 -5.43
N GLY A 33 -14.13 -8.16 -4.44
CA GLY A 33 -14.21 -9.45 -3.76
C GLY A 33 -14.95 -10.47 -4.62
N VAL A 34 -14.31 -11.59 -4.94
CA VAL A 34 -14.92 -12.71 -5.68
C VAL A 34 -14.83 -14.01 -4.87
N PRO A 35 -15.75 -14.97 -5.05
CA PRO A 35 -15.66 -16.27 -4.38
C PRO A 35 -14.28 -16.92 -4.56
N ASN A 36 -13.78 -17.55 -3.50
CA ASN A 36 -12.48 -18.21 -3.50
C ASN A 36 -12.62 -19.70 -3.17
N ASP A 37 -11.97 -20.50 -4.01
CA ASP A 37 -11.83 -21.94 -3.90
C ASP A 37 -10.36 -22.37 -3.73
N SER A 38 -9.42 -21.40 -3.73
CA SER A 38 -7.99 -21.65 -3.93
C SER A 38 -7.17 -21.68 -2.64
N TRP A 39 -7.68 -21.14 -1.52
CA TRP A 39 -7.04 -21.15 -0.20
C TRP A 39 -8.09 -21.01 0.92
N ASP A 40 -7.68 -21.13 2.19
CA ASP A 40 -8.57 -21.10 3.36
C ASP A 40 -9.12 -19.69 3.68
N ALA A 41 -9.88 -19.13 2.75
CA ALA A 41 -10.70 -17.93 2.89
C ALA A 41 -11.84 -18.00 1.87
N ALA A 42 -13.04 -17.53 2.22
CA ALA A 42 -14.22 -17.64 1.35
C ALA A 42 -14.22 -16.69 0.13
N ILE A 43 -13.43 -15.61 0.18
CA ILE A 43 -13.38 -14.55 -0.84
C ILE A 43 -11.91 -14.23 -1.13
N LYS A 44 -11.58 -13.91 -2.39
CA LYS A 44 -10.29 -13.39 -2.83
C LYS A 44 -10.45 -12.09 -3.63
N PRO A 45 -9.38 -11.29 -3.79
CA PRO A 45 -9.36 -10.22 -4.78
C PRO A 45 -9.54 -10.79 -6.20
N SER A 46 -10.32 -10.10 -7.04
CA SER A 46 -10.30 -10.27 -8.50
C SER A 46 -8.98 -9.80 -9.09
N ASP A 47 -8.84 -9.90 -10.40
CA ASP A 47 -7.83 -9.13 -11.13
C ASP A 47 -7.98 -7.63 -10.80
N PRO A 48 -6.86 -6.87 -10.74
CA PRO A 48 -6.89 -5.43 -10.50
C PRO A 48 -7.75 -4.70 -11.53
N ILE A 49 -8.62 -3.82 -11.04
CA ILE A 49 -9.45 -2.95 -11.90
C ILE A 49 -8.90 -1.53 -12.00
N ALA A 50 -8.00 -1.15 -11.08
CA ALA A 50 -7.27 0.12 -11.13
C ALA A 50 -6.01 0.06 -10.24
N SER A 51 -5.03 0.91 -10.55
CA SER A 51 -3.90 1.24 -9.69
C SER A 51 -4.12 2.61 -9.04
N VAL A 52 -3.74 2.73 -7.78
CA VAL A 52 -3.72 3.97 -7.00
C VAL A 52 -2.25 4.29 -6.71
N PRO A 53 -1.74 5.43 -7.21
CA PRO A 53 -0.34 5.78 -7.07
C PRO A 53 0.03 5.92 -5.59
N ALA A 54 1.29 5.60 -5.28
CA ALA A 54 1.81 5.58 -3.92
C ALA A 54 1.56 6.90 -3.16
N ASP A 55 1.43 8.02 -3.87
CA ASP A 55 1.19 9.31 -3.26
C ASP A 55 -0.20 9.51 -2.68
N GLN A 56 -1.17 8.73 -3.15
CA GLN A 56 -2.58 8.78 -2.75
C GLN A 56 -3.00 7.61 -1.85
N THR A 57 -2.09 6.69 -1.53
CA THR A 57 -2.38 5.50 -0.70
C THR A 57 -2.09 5.72 0.78
N ILE A 58 -1.85 6.97 1.18
CA ILE A 58 -1.46 7.34 2.55
C ILE A 58 -2.19 8.61 2.97
N ILE A 59 -2.26 8.83 4.28
CA ILE A 59 -2.74 10.09 4.83
C ILE A 59 -1.60 11.12 4.71
N PRO A 60 -1.86 12.32 4.14
CA PRO A 60 -0.84 13.39 4.09
C PRO A 60 -0.42 13.85 5.49
N GLU A 61 0.85 14.23 5.66
CA GLU A 61 1.38 14.79 6.93
C GLU A 61 0.56 15.97 7.45
N SER A 62 0.04 16.82 6.55
CA SER A 62 -0.77 17.98 6.88
C SER A 62 -2.25 17.67 7.17
N SER A 63 -2.67 16.41 7.10
CA SER A 63 -4.07 16.03 7.34
C SER A 63 -4.44 16.16 8.82
N SER A 64 -5.63 16.66 9.11
CA SER A 64 -6.21 16.65 10.47
C SER A 64 -6.46 15.23 10.99
N GLU A 65 -6.46 14.23 10.11
CA GLU A 65 -6.60 12.81 10.46
C GLU A 65 -5.26 12.16 10.83
N MET A 66 -4.13 12.89 10.70
CA MET A 66 -2.81 12.39 11.08
C MET A 66 -2.67 12.35 12.61
N GLY A 67 -2.82 11.16 13.18
CA GLY A 67 -2.77 10.93 14.63
C GLY A 67 -1.41 10.54 15.20
N CYS A 68 -0.36 10.48 14.37
CA CYS A 68 0.99 10.10 14.78
C CYS A 68 2.01 11.09 14.21
N SER A 69 2.99 11.48 15.03
CA SER A 69 4.16 12.25 14.63
C SER A 69 5.40 11.68 15.33
N LEU A 70 6.54 11.70 14.64
CA LEU A 70 7.85 11.29 15.16
C LEU A 70 8.66 12.47 15.71
#